data_AF-A0AAJ1TI72-F1
#
_entry.id   AF-A0AAJ1TI72-F1
#
_cell.length_a   1.000
_cell.length_b   1.000
_cell.length_c   1.000
_cell.angle_alpha   90.00
_cell.angle_beta   90.00
_cell.angle_gamma   90.00
#
_symmetry.space_group_name_H-M   'P 1'
#
loop_
_entity.id
_entity.type
_entity.pdbx_description
1 polymer ?
#
loop_
_entity_poly.entity_id
_entity_poly.type
_entity_poly.pdbx_seq_one_letter_code
_entity_poly.pdbx_strand_id
1 'polypeptide(L)'
;MLKLQVEGSKEQLQSFMDDVHRNPSVKVLEQEAGYKIKGGEVQPCVKCSIHHLPERRMSLIQIIRTNGQKIEFKMFDMVQGAISEGVKVLAGRLVDVFSVIKEEKAAFDLWRKLRETFDKQDGDS
;
A
#
# COMPACT_ATOMS: atom_id res chain seq x y z
N MET A 1 -10.37 -14.40 -7.20
CA MET A 1 -10.95 -14.71 -5.86
C MET A 1 -10.12 -15.82 -5.21
N LEU A 2 -9.72 -15.64 -3.95
CA LEU A 2 -8.92 -16.61 -3.20
C LEU A 2 -9.68 -17.16 -1.98
N LYS A 3 -9.68 -18.49 -1.90
CA LYS A 3 -10.03 -19.37 -0.77
C LYS A 3 -8.99 -19.38 0.36
N LEU A 4 -9.25 -18.85 1.55
CA LEU A 4 -8.31 -18.99 2.68
C LEU A 4 -8.97 -19.68 3.88
N GLN A 5 -8.22 -20.56 4.52
CA GLN A 5 -8.55 -21.09 5.84
C GLN A 5 -7.33 -20.96 6.74
N VAL A 6 -7.51 -20.32 7.89
CA VAL A 6 -6.46 -20.10 8.89
C VAL A 6 -6.87 -20.75 10.20
N GLU A 7 -5.93 -21.44 10.85
CA GLU A 7 -6.08 -22.16 12.12
C GLU A 7 -5.14 -21.50 13.15
N GLY A 8 -5.56 -21.35 14.40
CA GLY A 8 -4.76 -20.71 15.44
C GLY A 8 -5.54 -20.42 16.72
N SER A 9 -4.88 -19.79 17.70
CA SER A 9 -5.59 -19.27 18.89
C SER A 9 -6.57 -18.17 18.50
N LYS A 10 -7.54 -17.88 19.37
CA LYS A 10 -8.53 -16.82 19.11
C LYS A 10 -7.87 -15.46 18.90
N GLU A 11 -6.83 -15.15 19.67
CA GLU A 11 -6.06 -13.91 19.58
C GLU A 11 -5.29 -13.83 18.25
N GLN A 12 -4.67 -14.94 17.84
CA GLN A 12 -3.95 -15.02 16.57
C GLN A 12 -4.89 -14.84 15.37
N LEU A 13 -6.06 -15.48 15.41
CA LEU A 13 -7.07 -15.36 14.36
C LEU A 13 -7.64 -13.93 14.29
N GLN A 14 -7.88 -13.30 15.44
CA GLN A 14 -8.33 -11.90 15.48
C GLN A 14 -7.27 -10.97 14.89
N SER A 15 -6.01 -11.08 15.33
CA SER A 15 -4.90 -10.28 14.80
C SER A 15 -4.75 -10.45 13.29
N PHE A 16 -4.80 -11.70 12.80
CA PHE A 16 -4.71 -11.97 11.36
C PHE A 16 -5.85 -11.30 10.60
N MET A 17 -7.09 -11.40 11.09
CA MET A 17 -8.23 -10.79 10.42
C MET A 17 -8.16 -9.26 10.48
N ASP A 18 -7.67 -8.67 11.57
CA ASP A 18 -7.46 -7.22 11.65
C ASP A 18 -6.47 -6.75 10.56
N ASP A 19 -5.39 -7.48 10.33
CA ASP A 19 -4.42 -7.18 9.26
C ASP A 19 -5.04 -7.33 7.86
N VAL A 20 -5.82 -8.39 7.64
CA VAL A 20 -6.53 -8.61 6.37
C VAL A 20 -7.50 -7.48 6.07
N HIS A 21 -8.26 -7.00 7.07
CA HIS A 21 -9.21 -5.90 6.90
C HIS A 21 -8.53 -4.54 6.71
N ARG A 22 -7.31 -4.37 7.24
CA ARG A 22 -6.53 -3.14 7.08
C ARG A 22 -5.78 -3.08 5.75
N ASN A 23 -5.64 -4.20 5.04
CA ASN A 23 -4.90 -4.25 3.79
C ASN A 23 -5.73 -3.65 2.63
N PRO A 24 -5.31 -2.51 2.04
CA PRO A 24 -6.08 -1.85 0.98
C PRO A 24 -6.18 -2.67 -0.30
N SER A 25 -5.27 -3.62 -0.52
CA SER A 25 -5.25 -4.52 -1.67
C SER A 25 -6.18 -5.72 -1.52
N VAL A 26 -6.85 -5.88 -0.37
CA VAL A 26 -7.67 -7.04 -0.07
C VAL A 26 -9.08 -6.61 0.25
N LYS A 27 -10.05 -7.19 -0.45
CA LYS A 27 -11.47 -7.08 -0.12
C LYS A 27 -11.97 -8.42 0.40
N VAL A 28 -12.38 -8.46 1.65
CA VAL A 28 -13.08 -9.63 2.22
C VAL A 28 -14.49 -9.67 1.63
N LEU A 29 -14.88 -10.80 1.05
CA LEU A 29 -16.21 -11.02 0.48
C LEU A 29 -17.10 -11.78 1.46
N GLU A 30 -16.55 -12.82 2.07
CA GLU A 30 -17.22 -13.69 3.03
C GLU A 30 -16.22 -14.07 4.12
N GLN A 31 -16.71 -14.18 5.35
CA GLN A 31 -15.95 -14.62 6.51
C GLN A 31 -16.84 -15.50 7.39
N GLU A 32 -16.32 -16.67 7.75
CA GLU A 32 -16.96 -17.58 8.68
C GLU A 32 -15.96 -18.02 9.75
N ALA A 33 -16.30 -17.79 11.01
CA ALA A 33 -15.61 -18.39 12.13
C ALA A 33 -16.14 -19.81 12.34
N GLY A 34 -15.25 -20.74 12.66
CA GLY A 34 -15.62 -22.13 12.91
C GLY A 34 -14.57 -22.86 13.72
N TYR A 35 -14.73 -24.18 13.78
CA TYR A 35 -13.81 -25.06 14.46
C TYR A 35 -13.46 -26.25 13.56
N LYS A 36 -12.25 -26.76 13.72
CA LYS A 36 -11.79 -27.99 13.09
C LYS A 36 -11.32 -28.96 14.16
N ILE A 37 -11.63 -30.24 13.97
CA ILE A 37 -11.11 -31.30 14.83
C ILE A 37 -9.82 -31.83 14.19
N LYS A 38 -8.72 -31.80 14.92
CA LYS A 38 -7.41 -32.26 14.45
C LYS A 38 -6.76 -33.06 15.58
N GLY A 39 -6.50 -34.35 15.35
CA GLY A 39 -5.90 -35.21 16.37
C GLY A 39 -6.75 -35.38 17.65
N GLY A 40 -8.07 -35.20 17.58
CA GLY A 40 -8.97 -35.25 18.74
C GLY A 40 -9.13 -33.92 19.48
N GLU A 41 -8.38 -32.88 19.11
CA GLU A 41 -8.51 -31.54 19.67
C GLU A 41 -9.34 -30.63 18.78
N VAL A 42 -10.14 -29.76 19.41
CA VAL A 42 -10.95 -28.74 18.72
C VAL A 42 -10.12 -27.47 18.58
N GLN A 43 -9.76 -27.11 17.35
CA GLN A 43 -8.99 -25.91 17.03
C GLN A 43 -9.89 -24.86 16.37
N PRO A 44 -9.88 -23.61 16.85
CA PRO A 44 -10.53 -22.49 16.17
C PRO A 44 -9.97 -22.28 14.76
N CYS A 45 -10.82 -21.89 13.82
CA CYS A 45 -10.41 -21.50 12.49
C CYS A 45 -11.29 -20.39 11.92
N VAL A 46 -10.74 -19.63 10.97
CA VAL A 46 -11.50 -18.70 10.14
C VAL A 46 -11.37 -19.12 8.69
N LYS A 47 -12.50 -19.17 7.98
CA LYS A 47 -12.56 -19.32 6.53
C LYS A 47 -12.97 -17.99 5.93
N CYS A 48 -12.27 -17.53 4.90
CA CYS A 48 -12.63 -16.32 4.20
C CYS A 48 -12.41 -16.43 2.68
N SER A 49 -13.32 -15.80 1.95
CA SER A 49 -13.21 -15.57 0.51
C SER A 49 -12.73 -14.14 0.30
N ILE A 50 -11.58 -13.96 -0.36
CA ILE A 50 -11.01 -12.63 -0.59
C ILE A 50 -10.86 -12.30 -2.08
N HIS A 51 -10.91 -11.01 -2.39
CA HIS A 51 -10.50 -10.46 -3.67
C HIS A 51 -9.20 -9.68 -3.50
N HIS A 52 -8.19 -10.05 -4.28
CA HIS A 52 -6.95 -9.28 -4.36
C HIS A 52 -7.10 -8.22 -5.45
N LEU A 53 -6.94 -6.95 -5.06
CA LEU A 53 -7.18 -5.74 -5.85
C LEU A 53 -5.93 -4.86 -5.78
N PRO A 54 -4.84 -5.22 -6.47
CA PRO A 54 -3.56 -4.52 -6.38
C PRO A 54 -3.65 -3.04 -6.82
N GLU A 55 -4.63 -2.68 -7.64
CA GLU A 55 -4.92 -1.31 -8.05
C GLU A 55 -5.39 -0.41 -6.89
N ARG A 56 -5.94 -0.99 -5.81
CA ARG A 56 -6.38 -0.26 -4.61
C ARG A 56 -5.26 0.08 -3.65
N ARG A 57 -4.02 -0.31 -3.96
CA ARG A 57 -2.85 0.01 -3.13
C ARG A 57 -2.63 1.50 -2.97
N MET A 58 -3.10 2.32 -3.91
CA MET A 58 -2.98 3.78 -3.86
C MET A 58 -4.21 4.41 -3.20
N SER A 59 -3.99 5.16 -2.13
CA SER A 59 -4.99 5.98 -1.44
C SER A 59 -4.69 7.47 -1.63
N LEU A 60 -5.72 8.28 -1.85
CA LEU A 60 -5.62 9.74 -1.85
C LEU A 60 -5.99 10.26 -0.45
N ILE A 61 -5.06 10.95 0.20
CA ILE A 61 -5.34 11.66 1.45
C ILE A 61 -5.62 13.12 1.12
N GLN A 62 -6.75 13.63 1.64
CA GLN A 62 -7.15 15.03 1.52
C GLN A 62 -7.28 15.64 2.91
N ILE A 63 -6.49 16.67 3.20
CA ILE A 63 -6.59 17.47 4.42
C ILE A 63 -7.20 18.81 4.06
N ILE A 64 -8.38 19.10 4.62
CA ILE A 64 -9.09 20.36 4.44
C ILE A 64 -8.84 21.21 5.68
N ARG A 65 -8.13 22.33 5.52
CA ARG A 65 -7.87 23.29 6.59
C ARG A 65 -9.12 24.13 6.88
N THR A 66 -9.16 24.77 8.05
CA THR A 66 -10.27 25.65 8.47
C THR A 66 -10.49 26.84 7.53
N ASN A 67 -9.47 27.27 6.80
CA ASN A 67 -9.54 28.31 5.77
C ASN A 67 -9.97 27.79 4.38
N GLY A 68 -10.36 26.51 4.27
CA GLY A 68 -10.75 25.88 3.01
C GLY A 68 -9.59 25.41 2.12
N GLN A 69 -8.34 25.67 2.50
CA GLN A 69 -7.18 25.19 1.75
C GLN A 69 -7.10 23.66 1.80
N LYS A 70 -6.91 23.03 0.64
CA LYS A 70 -6.75 21.58 0.50
C LYS A 70 -5.28 21.21 0.36
N ILE A 71 -4.86 20.20 1.09
CA ILE A 71 -3.56 19.53 0.92
C ILE A 71 -3.85 18.10 0.53
N GLU A 72 -3.25 17.65 -0.56
CA GLU A 72 -3.48 16.32 -1.13
C GLU A 72 -2.16 15.59 -1.35
N PHE A 73 -2.13 14.31 -1.02
CA PHE A 73 -1.01 13.44 -1.37
C PHE A 73 -1.48 11.99 -1.53
N LYS A 74 -0.80 11.27 -2.43
CA LYS A 74 -1.06 9.87 -2.74
C LYS A 74 -0.13 9.00 -1.89
N MET A 75 -0.69 7.99 -1.24
CA MET A 75 0.08 7.02 -0.46
C MET A 75 -0.20 5.60 -0.94
N PHE A 76 0.85 4.81 -1.04
CA PHE A 76 0.77 3.38 -1.34
C PHE A 76 0.72 2.56 -0.05
N ASP A 77 -0.03 1.46 -0.09
CA ASP A 77 -0.19 0.51 1.03
C ASP A 77 -0.59 1.23 2.32
N MET A 78 -1.49 2.21 2.21
CA MET A 78 -1.94 2.99 3.35
C MET A 78 -2.74 2.11 4.31
N VAL A 79 -2.36 2.12 5.57
CA VAL A 79 -3.10 1.58 6.70
C VAL A 79 -3.59 2.72 7.60
N GLN A 80 -4.71 2.51 8.28
CA GLN A 80 -5.28 3.48 9.22
C GLN A 80 -5.53 2.84 10.59
N GLY A 81 -5.30 3.61 11.65
CA GLY A 81 -5.61 3.23 13.03
C GLY A 81 -6.05 4.43 13.86
N ALA A 82 -6.91 4.20 14.85
CA ALA A 82 -7.25 5.20 15.85
C ALA A 82 -6.37 4.99 17.08
N ILE A 83 -5.76 6.05 17.62
CA ILE A 83 -4.93 5.96 18.84
C ILE A 83 -5.64 6.56 20.06
N SER A 84 -6.50 7.55 19.84
CA SER A 84 -7.30 8.20 20.87
C SER A 84 -8.53 8.87 20.24
N GLU A 85 -9.43 9.38 21.07
CA GLU A 85 -10.63 10.05 20.61
C GLU A 85 -10.29 11.23 19.68
N GLY A 86 -10.76 11.17 18.44
CA GLY A 86 -10.48 12.18 17.41
C GLY A 86 -9.11 12.08 16.71
N VAL A 87 -8.20 11.21 17.16
CA VAL A 87 -6.86 11.07 16.55
C VAL A 87 -6.75 9.79 15.72
N LYS A 88 -6.63 9.97 14.40
CA LYS A 88 -6.34 8.91 13.44
C LYS A 88 -4.90 9.01 12.95
N VAL A 89 -4.22 7.88 12.90
CA VAL A 89 -2.91 7.74 12.24
C VAL A 89 -3.10 7.07 10.91
N LEU A 90 -2.48 7.66 9.89
CA LEU A 90 -2.40 7.14 8.54
C LEU A 90 -0.92 6.86 8.28
N ALA A 91 -0.59 5.62 7.92
CA ALA A 91 0.77 5.20 7.65
C ALA A 91 0.82 4.48 6.30
N GLY A 92 1.88 4.69 5.53
CA GLY A 92 2.06 4.08 4.22
C GLY A 92 3.28 4.64 3.51
N ARG A 93 3.47 4.24 2.26
CA ARG A 93 4.61 4.69 1.44
C ARG A 93 4.22 5.90 0.61
N LEU A 94 4.90 7.02 0.84
CA LEU A 94 4.79 8.17 -0.04
C LEU A 94 5.60 7.88 -1.31
N VAL A 95 4.98 8.00 -2.48
CA VAL A 95 5.71 7.98 -3.75
C VAL A 95 5.80 9.43 -4.23
N ASP A 96 6.98 10.03 -4.06
CA ASP A 96 7.27 11.32 -4.67
C ASP A 96 7.61 11.11 -6.15
N VAL A 97 6.58 11.13 -6.99
CA VAL A 97 6.74 11.03 -8.45
C VAL A 97 7.60 12.18 -8.99
N PHE A 98 7.68 13.33 -8.31
CA PHE A 98 8.52 14.45 -8.73
C PHE A 98 10.01 14.22 -8.45
N SER A 99 10.36 13.40 -7.46
CA SER A 99 11.74 12.96 -7.25
C SER A 99 12.24 12.10 -8.42
N VAL A 100 11.42 11.15 -8.89
CA VAL A 100 11.73 10.30 -10.05
C VAL A 100 11.89 11.11 -11.34
N ILE A 101 10.97 12.06 -11.57
CA ILE A 101 11.02 12.95 -12.75
C ILE A 101 12.24 13.88 -12.72
N LYS A 102 12.69 14.33 -11.54
CA LYS A 102 13.90 15.16 -11.39
C LYS A 102 15.17 14.39 -11.73
N GLU A 103 15.28 13.14 -11.30
CA GLU A 103 16.42 12.28 -11.60
C GLU A 103 16.50 11.94 -13.09
N GLU A 104 15.38 11.59 -13.73
CA GLU A 104 15.33 11.35 -15.18
C GLU A 104 15.63 12.60 -15.99
N LYS A 105 15.11 13.77 -15.59
CA LYS A 105 15.40 15.04 -16.24
C LYS A 105 16.88 15.41 -16.12
N ALA A 106 17.49 15.21 -14.95
CA ALA A 106 18.91 15.46 -14.74
C ALA A 106 19.79 14.51 -15.58
N ALA A 107 19.42 13.23 -15.67
CA ALA A 107 20.11 12.25 -16.51
C ALA A 107 19.99 12.59 -18.01
N PHE A 108 18.80 13.01 -18.46
CA PHE A 108 18.58 13.47 -19.84
C PHE A 108 19.37 14.75 -20.17
N ASP A 109 19.36 15.73 -19.26
CA ASP A 109 20.11 16.98 -19.43
C ASP A 109 21.63 16.73 -19.47
N LEU A 110 22.14 15.76 -18.69
CA LEU A 110 23.54 15.33 -18.72
C LEU A 110 23.88 14.64 -20.04
N TRP A 111 23.06 13.69 -20.49
CA TRP A 111 23.25 13.00 -21.77
C TRP A 111 23.27 13.98 -22.94
N ARG A 112 22.33 14.95 -22.98
CA ARG A 112 22.30 15.99 -24.03
C ARG A 112 23.59 16.80 -24.06
N LYS A 113 24.08 17.25 -22.89
CA LYS A 113 25.35 18.00 -22.81
C LYS A 113 26.55 17.20 -23.26
N LEU A 114 26.63 15.93 -22.88
CA LEU A 114 27.72 15.04 -23.30
C LEU A 114 27.69 14.87 -24.83
N ARG A 115 26.53 14.59 -25.40
CA ARG A 115 26.36 14.45 -26.86
C ARG A 115 26.78 15.70 -27.62
N GLU A 116 26.34 16.88 -27.19
CA GLU A 116 26.75 18.16 -27.80
C GLU A 116 28.26 18.42 -27.70
N THR A 117 28.92 17.85 -26.70
CA THR A 117 30.37 17.98 -26.50
C THR A 117 31.14 17.06 -27.44
N PHE A 118 30.67 15.82 -27.63
CA PHE A 118 31.28 14.86 -28.55
C PHE A 118 31.01 15.21 -30.02
N ASP A 119 29.79 15.64 -30.36
CA ASP A 119 29.43 16.06 -31.73
C ASP A 119 30.23 17.32 -32.18
N LYS A 120 30.74 18.12 -31.24
CA LYS A 120 31.62 19.28 -31.54
C LYS A 120 33.09 18.91 -31.74
N GLN A 121 33.55 17.78 -31.22
CA GLN A 121 34.95 17.34 -31.40
C GLN A 121 35.18 16.67 -32.75
N ASP A 122 34.14 16.10 -33.36
CA ASP A 122 34.23 15.43 -34.68
C ASP A 122 34.09 16.39 -35.88
N GLY A 123 33.88 17.70 -35.65
CA GLY A 123 33.65 18.71 -36.69
C GLY A 123 34.85 19.56 -37.09
N ASP A 124 35.99 19.46 -36.40
CA ASP A 124 37.20 20.26 -36.62
C ASP A 124 38.40 19.42 -37.17
N SER A 125 38.11 18.36 -37.93
CA SER A 125 39.14 17.54 -38.63
C SER A 125 39.28 17.91 -40.10
#